data_AF-A0A2D4JDB5-F1
#
_entry.id   AF-A0A2D4JDB5-F1
#
_cell.length_a   1.000
_cell.length_b   1.000
_cell.length_c   1.000
_cell.angle_alpha   90.00
_cell.angle_beta   90.00
_cell.angle_gamma   90.00
#
_symmetry.space_group_name_H-M   'P 1'
#
loop_
_entity.id
_entity.type
_entity.pdbx_description
1 polymer ?
#
loop_
_entity_poly.entity_id
_entity_poly.type
_entity_poly.pdbx_seq_one_letter_code
_entity_poly.pdbx_strand_id
1 'polypeptide(L)'
;VTDGRPQDRVTEVAAQARAAGIEIYAVGVQRADMNSLRAMASPPLEEHVFLVESFDLIQQFGKQFQDKLCGVDMCTELDHGCQHTCVSIPSSFYCQCKPGYKLNADGKTCSII
;
A
#
# COMPACT_ATOMS: atom_id res chain seq x y z
N VAL A 1 7.52 -3.38 14.14
CA VAL A 1 6.57 -3.37 15.28
C VAL A 1 7.37 -3.19 16.56
N THR A 2 7.05 -2.20 17.38
CA THR A 2 7.80 -1.85 18.61
C THR A 2 6.87 -1.25 19.65
N ASP A 3 7.25 -1.37 20.93
CA ASP A 3 6.59 -0.77 22.10
C ASP A 3 6.88 0.75 22.25
N GLY A 4 7.66 1.34 21.34
CA GLY A 4 7.82 2.79 21.23
C GLY A 4 8.80 3.40 22.23
N ARG A 5 9.68 2.62 22.86
CA ARG A 5 10.75 3.14 23.74
C ARG A 5 12.10 2.91 23.08
N PRO A 6 12.65 3.89 22.35
CA PRO A 6 13.96 3.74 21.76
C PRO A 6 15.02 3.70 22.86
N GLN A 7 15.90 2.69 22.83
CA GLN A 7 17.06 2.63 23.74
C GLN A 7 18.30 3.31 23.13
N ASP A 8 18.19 3.84 21.91
CA ASP A 8 19.31 4.11 20.99
C ASP A 8 18.98 5.16 19.89
N ARG A 9 19.95 5.42 18.97
CA ARG A 9 19.95 6.47 17.91
C ARG A 9 18.95 6.20 16.77
N VAL A 10 17.76 5.71 17.06
CA VAL A 10 16.77 5.27 16.07
C VAL A 10 16.42 6.35 15.04
N THR A 11 16.45 7.62 15.44
CA THR A 11 16.13 8.76 14.56
C THR A 11 17.15 8.91 13.43
N GLU A 12 18.44 8.72 13.70
CA GLU A 12 19.48 8.88 12.68
C GLU A 12 19.50 7.70 11.71
N VAL A 13 19.33 6.48 12.22
CA VAL A 13 19.28 5.27 11.40
C VAL A 13 18.03 5.28 10.51
N ALA A 14 16.88 5.68 11.04
CA ALA A 14 15.66 5.86 10.26
C ALA A 14 15.84 6.94 9.18
N ALA A 15 16.52 8.05 9.49
CA ALA A 15 16.80 9.08 8.49
C ALA A 15 17.69 8.56 7.34
N GLN A 16 18.73 7.78 7.64
CA GLN A 16 19.59 7.18 6.62
C GLN A 16 18.84 6.14 5.77
N ALA A 17 18.03 5.29 6.40
CA ALA A 17 17.20 4.32 5.69
C ALA A 17 16.22 5.00 4.73
N ARG A 18 15.54 6.08 5.18
CA ARG A 18 14.69 6.90 4.30
C ARG A 18 15.47 7.52 3.14
N ALA A 19 16.67 8.03 3.40
CA ALA A 19 17.53 8.59 2.35
C ALA A 19 18.01 7.53 1.34
N ALA A 20 18.06 6.25 1.74
CA ALA A 20 18.34 5.12 0.87
C ALA A 20 17.10 4.62 0.10
N GLY A 21 15.96 5.30 0.20
CA GLY A 21 14.71 4.91 -0.47
C GLY A 21 13.92 3.81 0.25
N ILE A 22 14.26 3.51 1.50
CA ILE A 22 13.52 2.54 2.31
C ILE A 22 12.32 3.24 2.94
N GLU A 23 11.12 2.77 2.61
CA GLU A 23 9.88 3.23 3.22
C GLU A 23 9.64 2.52 4.55
N ILE A 24 9.43 3.29 5.61
CA ILE A 24 9.33 2.80 6.99
C ILE A 24 7.94 3.05 7.54
N TYR A 25 7.26 1.97 7.92
CA TYR A 25 5.96 1.97 8.59
C TYR A 25 6.14 1.62 10.07
N ALA A 26 5.60 2.46 10.96
CA ALA A 26 5.67 2.29 12.40
C ALA A 26 4.32 1.88 12.98
N VAL A 27 4.27 0.73 13.64
CA VAL A 27 3.07 0.21 14.31
C VAL A 27 3.38 0.10 15.80
N GLY A 28 2.67 0.90 16.60
CA GLY A 28 2.70 0.87 18.05
C GLY A 28 1.49 0.16 18.62
N VAL A 29 1.67 -0.56 19.74
CA VAL A 29 0.60 -1.28 20.43
C VAL A 29 0.31 -0.60 21.77
N GLN A 30 -0.96 -0.42 22.12
CA GLN A 30 -1.42 0.20 23.38
C GLN A 30 -0.84 1.60 23.64
N ARG A 31 0.06 1.74 24.63
CA ARG A 31 0.65 3.02 25.09
C ARG A 31 2.02 3.28 24.46
N ALA A 32 2.19 2.90 23.20
CA ALA A 32 3.41 3.21 22.46
C ALA A 32 3.59 4.73 22.34
N ASP A 33 4.82 5.22 22.51
CA ASP A 33 5.10 6.65 22.42
C ASP A 33 5.04 7.13 20.96
N MET A 34 4.07 8.00 20.68
CA MET A 34 3.84 8.51 19.32
C MET A 34 5.00 9.36 18.81
N ASN A 35 5.76 10.02 19.69
CA ASN A 35 6.92 10.80 19.26
C ASN A 35 8.02 9.90 18.71
N SER A 36 8.26 8.77 19.37
CA SER A 36 9.23 7.76 18.96
C SER A 36 8.81 7.06 17.68
N LEU A 37 7.53 6.68 17.54
CA LEU A 37 7.01 6.09 16.30
C LEU A 37 7.16 7.04 15.10
N ARG A 38 6.85 8.32 15.30
CA ARG A 38 7.01 9.37 14.27
C ARG A 38 8.46 9.64 13.89
N ALA A 39 9.39 9.50 14.84
CA ALA A 39 10.82 9.65 14.57
C ALA A 39 11.38 8.54 13.66
N MET A 40 10.74 7.37 13.64
CA MET A 40 11.15 6.24 12.79
C MET A 40 10.42 6.21 11.44
N ALA A 41 9.13 6.57 11.42
CA ALA A 41 8.29 6.43 10.23
C ALA A 41 8.69 7.38 9.08
N SER A 42 8.32 6.97 7.87
CA SER A 42 8.43 7.81 6.68
C SER A 42 7.30 8.84 6.61
N PRO A 43 7.54 10.04 6.06
CA PRO A 43 6.47 10.96 5.72
C PRO A 43 5.67 10.45 4.50
N PRO A 44 4.37 10.75 4.39
CA PRO A 44 3.53 11.45 5.37
C PRO A 44 3.16 10.55 6.56
N LEU A 45 3.23 11.11 7.77
CA LEU A 45 3.11 10.32 9.01
C LEU A 45 1.71 9.74 9.22
N GLU A 46 0.67 10.39 8.70
CA GLU A 46 -0.72 9.91 8.74
C GLU A 46 -0.91 8.59 7.99
N GLU A 47 -0.01 8.29 7.06
CA GLU A 47 -0.05 7.09 6.23
C GLU A 47 0.88 5.96 6.70
N HIS A 48 1.79 6.29 7.61
CA HIS A 48 2.92 5.45 8.00
C HIS A 48 3.01 5.17 9.51
N VAL A 49 2.19 5.83 10.33
CA VAL A 49 2.16 5.62 11.78
C VAL A 49 0.79 5.11 12.20
N PHE A 50 0.78 3.93 12.83
CA PHE A 50 -0.44 3.25 13.25
C PHE A 50 -0.35 2.90 14.73
N LEU A 51 -1.42 3.17 15.47
CA LEU A 51 -1.56 2.74 16.86
C LEU A 51 -2.69 1.70 16.92
N VAL A 52 -2.37 0.50 17.39
CA VAL A 52 -3.34 -0.59 17.53
C VAL A 52 -3.60 -0.89 19.01
N GLU A 53 -4.85 -1.12 19.38
CA GLU A 53 -5.25 -1.35 20.78
C GLU A 53 -4.93 -2.77 21.27
N SER A 54 -4.85 -3.75 20.36
CA SER A 54 -4.52 -5.16 20.64
C SER A 54 -3.74 -5.82 19.50
N PHE A 55 -3.07 -6.95 19.79
CA PHE A 55 -2.38 -7.76 18.79
C PHE A 55 -3.35 -8.34 17.74
N ASP A 56 -4.63 -8.55 18.07
CA ASP A 56 -5.65 -9.04 17.13
C ASP A 56 -5.93 -8.04 16.00
N LEU A 57 -5.79 -6.74 16.27
CA LEU A 57 -5.90 -5.68 15.26
C LEU A 57 -4.71 -5.67 14.28
N ILE A 58 -3.62 -6.38 14.58
CA ILE A 58 -2.49 -6.53 13.65
C ILE A 58 -2.91 -7.34 12.42
N GLN A 59 -3.90 -8.24 12.51
CA GLN A 59 -4.45 -8.94 11.34
C GLN A 59 -5.21 -7.98 10.42
N GLN A 60 -5.97 -7.04 10.98
CA GLN A 60 -6.62 -5.98 10.20
C GLN A 60 -5.61 -5.00 9.61
N PHE A 61 -4.58 -4.65 10.37
CA PHE A 61 -3.44 -3.87 9.88
C PHE A 61 -2.71 -4.59 8.74
N GLY A 62 -2.51 -5.91 8.86
CA GLY A 62 -1.92 -6.75 7.82
C GLY A 62 -2.68 -6.65 6.52
N LYS A 63 -4.02 -6.64 6.56
CA LYS A 63 -4.86 -6.42 5.38
C LYS A 63 -4.68 -5.02 4.79
N GLN A 64 -4.70 -3.96 5.61
CA GLN A 64 -4.48 -2.59 5.11
C GLN A 64 -3.08 -2.41 4.51
N PHE A 65 -2.07 -3.05 5.10
CA PHE A 65 -0.71 -3.06 4.60
C PHE A 65 -0.60 -3.87 3.31
N GLN A 66 -1.33 -4.99 3.22
CA GLN A 66 -1.42 -5.80 2.01
C GLN A 66 -2.13 -5.04 0.88
N ASP A 67 -3.19 -4.29 1.16
CA ASP A 67 -3.85 -3.45 0.16
C ASP A 67 -2.92 -2.31 -0.33
N LYS A 68 -2.12 -1.72 0.56
CA LYS A 68 -1.09 -0.74 0.18
C LYS A 68 0.07 -1.34 -0.61
N LEU A 69 0.57 -2.52 -0.23
CA LEU A 69 1.72 -3.16 -0.86
C LEU A 69 1.38 -3.94 -2.14
N CYS A 70 0.22 -4.60 -2.19
CA CYS A 70 -0.22 -5.38 -3.33
C CYS A 70 -0.92 -4.52 -4.40
N GLY A 71 -1.06 -3.22 -4.16
CA GLY A 71 -1.74 -2.28 -5.02
C GLY A 71 -3.25 -2.39 -4.88
N VAL A 72 -3.92 -1.24 -4.82
CA VAL A 72 -5.38 -1.16 -4.87
C VAL A 72 -5.86 -1.82 -6.17
N ASP A 73 -6.82 -2.74 -6.09
CA ASP A 73 -7.41 -3.32 -7.29
C ASP A 73 -8.25 -2.26 -8.00
N MET A 74 -7.62 -1.59 -8.97
CA MET A 74 -8.22 -0.52 -9.75
C MET A 74 -9.50 -1.00 -10.44
N CYS A 75 -9.61 -2.28 -10.80
CA CYS A 75 -10.77 -2.84 -11.47
C CYS A 75 -12.00 -2.99 -10.54
N THR A 76 -11.81 -2.93 -9.23
CA THR A 76 -12.90 -2.98 -8.24
C THR A 76 -13.36 -1.61 -7.73
N GLU A 77 -12.49 -0.59 -7.81
CA GLU A 77 -12.79 0.75 -7.31
C GLU A 77 -13.76 1.53 -8.20
N LEU A 78 -13.76 1.27 -9.51
CA LEU A 78 -14.60 1.97 -10.48
C LEU A 78 -14.92 1.09 -11.70
N ASP A 79 -16.07 1.33 -12.33
CA ASP A 79 -16.36 0.75 -13.64
C ASP A 79 -15.54 1.45 -14.74
N HIS A 80 -14.60 0.72 -15.32
CA HIS A 80 -13.71 1.21 -16.38
C HIS A 80 -14.24 1.00 -17.80
N GLY A 81 -15.40 0.36 -17.95
CA GLY A 81 -16.03 0.13 -19.25
C GLY A 81 -15.28 -0.83 -20.16
N CYS A 82 -14.51 -1.77 -19.60
CA CYS A 82 -13.85 -2.83 -20.38
C CYS A 82 -14.90 -3.78 -20.96
N GLN A 83 -14.87 -4.05 -22.27
CA GLN A 83 -15.83 -4.99 -22.88
C GLN A 83 -15.69 -6.43 -22.38
N HIS A 84 -14.47 -6.85 -22.04
CA HIS A 84 -14.17 -8.21 -21.60
C HIS A 84 -13.59 -8.27 -20.19
N THR A 85 -12.28 -8.08 -20.04
CA THR A 85 -11.60 -8.24 -18.76
C THR A 85 -10.87 -6.95 -18.41
N CYS A 86 -11.02 -6.49 -17.17
CA CYS A 86 -10.17 -5.44 -16.61
C CYS A 86 -9.00 -6.12 -15.88
N VAL A 87 -7.79 -5.63 -16.08
CA VAL A 87 -6.59 -6.09 -15.39
C VAL A 87 -6.01 -4.93 -14.58
N SER A 88 -5.98 -5.10 -13.26
CA SER A 88 -5.37 -4.14 -12.35
C SER A 88 -3.85 -4.29 -12.38
N ILE A 89 -3.14 -3.16 -12.46
CA ILE A 89 -1.68 -3.08 -12.34
C ILE A 89 -1.34 -2.05 -11.25
N PRO A 90 -0.14 -2.09 -10.65
CA PRO A 90 0.24 -1.10 -9.63
C PRO A 90 0.00 0.33 -10.14
N SER A 91 -0.87 1.07 -9.44
CA SER A 91 -1.28 2.45 -9.76
C SER A 91 -2.06 2.66 -11.08
N SER A 92 -2.52 1.63 -11.79
CA SER A 92 -3.29 1.79 -13.03
C SER A 92 -4.11 0.55 -13.43
N PHE A 93 -4.76 0.56 -14.58
CA PHE A 93 -5.50 -0.57 -15.13
C PHE A 93 -5.37 -0.62 -16.65
N TYR A 94 -5.65 -1.77 -17.25
CA TYR A 94 -5.87 -1.87 -18.69
C TYR A 94 -6.94 -2.92 -19.01
N CYS A 95 -7.62 -2.76 -20.14
CA CYS A 95 -8.59 -3.75 -20.61
C CYS A 95 -7.88 -4.84 -21.43
N GLN A 96 -8.24 -6.10 -21.18
CA GLN A 96 -7.72 -7.29 -21.85
C GLN A 96 -8.87 -7.99 -22.58
N CYS A 97 -8.64 -8.38 -23.83
CA CYS A 97 -9.58 -9.18 -24.61
C CYS A 97 -9.35 -10.68 -24.44
N LYS A 98 -10.42 -11.47 -24.54
CA LYS A 98 -10.35 -12.94 -24.58
C LYS A 98 -9.59 -13.43 -25.83
N PRO A 99 -9.04 -14.65 -25.82
CA PRO A 99 -8.38 -15.23 -27.00
C PRO A 99 -9.27 -15.17 -28.25
N GLY A 100 -8.70 -14.83 -29.40
CA GLY A 100 -9.43 -14.60 -30.66
C GLY A 100 -9.94 -13.17 -30.87
N TYR A 101 -9.63 -12.25 -29.94
CA TYR A 101 -9.99 -10.83 -30.04
C TYR A 101 -8.77 -9.92 -29.82
N LYS A 102 -8.75 -8.77 -30.51
CA LYS A 102 -7.75 -7.71 -30.38
C LYS A 102 -8.38 -6.47 -29.75
N LEU A 103 -7.65 -5.84 -28.82
CA LEU A 103 -8.05 -4.58 -28.21
C LEU A 103 -8.03 -3.45 -29.24
N ASN A 104 -9.10 -2.67 -29.30
CA ASN A 104 -9.26 -1.54 -30.20
C ASN A 104 -8.48 -0.33 -29.69
N ALA A 105 -8.35 0.70 -30.54
CA ALA A 105 -7.59 1.92 -30.23
C ALA A 105 -8.20 2.76 -29.09
N ASP A 106 -9.46 2.49 -28.73
CA ASP A 106 -10.12 3.11 -27.57
C ASP A 106 -9.64 2.54 -26.22
N GLY A 107 -8.84 1.47 -26.24
CA GLY A 107 -8.31 0.79 -25.06
C GLY A 107 -9.37 0.03 -24.24
N LYS A 108 -10.59 -0.14 -24.76
CA LYS A 108 -11.74 -0.67 -24.01
C LYS A 108 -12.51 -1.76 -24.75
N THR A 109 -12.70 -1.61 -26.06
CA THR A 109 -13.47 -2.55 -26.88
C THR A 109 -12.56 -3.55 -27.60
N CYS A 110 -13.14 -4.67 -28.01
CA CYS A 110 -12.48 -5.84 -28.54
C CYS A 110 -13.10 -6.23 -29.88
N SER A 111 -12.29 -6.34 -30.92
CA SER A 111 -12.69 -6.84 -32.25
C SER A 111 -12.15 -8.24 -32.48
N ILE A 112 -12.90 -9.11 -33.16
CA ILE A 112 -12.41 -10.44 -33.55
C ILE A 112 -11.16 -10.27 -34.43
N ILE A 113 -10.16 -11.12 -34.22
CA ILE A 113 -8.92 -11.18 -35.01
C ILE A 113 -9.18 -11.88 -36.34
#